data_AF-A0A8J5GJS5-F1
#
_entry.id   AF-A0A8J5GJS5-F1
#
_cell.length_a   1.000
_cell.length_b   1.000
_cell.length_c   1.000
_cell.angle_alpha   90.00
_cell.angle_beta   90.00
_cell.angle_gamma   90.00
#
_symmetry.space_group_name_H-M   'P 1'
#
loop_
_entity.id
_entity.type
_entity.pdbx_description
1 polymer ?
#
loop_
_entity_poly.entity_id
_entity_poly.type
_entity_poly.pdbx_seq_one_letter_code
_entity_poly.pdbx_strand_id
1 'polypeptide(L)'
;MQQIDEDHTLTQLANAWLDLAVGGSKIQEAYLIFQDFSEKYGMVLNGKAVCCIHMGRFDEAESLLLEALNKDAKDAETLVNLVVCSLHLSKPSTRFLNQLKLSHPDHMLPKRLAAAEDNFDRAVQSIT
;
A
#
# COMPACT_ATOMS: atom_id res chain seq x y z
N MET A 1 34.14 -6.05 -16.54
CA MET A 1 32.88 -5.29 -16.46
C MET A 1 31.80 -6.35 -16.30
N GLN A 2 31.30 -6.57 -15.08
CA GLN A 2 30.16 -7.49 -14.90
C GLN A 2 28.99 -6.87 -15.68
N GLN A 3 28.38 -7.64 -16.59
CA GLN A 3 27.16 -7.21 -17.26
C GLN A 3 26.13 -6.86 -16.18
N ILE A 4 25.45 -5.73 -16.35
CA ILE A 4 24.31 -5.38 -15.51
C ILE A 4 23.28 -6.48 -15.76
N ASP A 5 23.08 -7.33 -14.75
CA ASP A 5 22.08 -8.39 -14.81
C ASP A 5 20.71 -7.75 -14.55
N GLU A 6 20.01 -7.47 -15.64
CA GLU A 6 18.66 -6.90 -15.62
C GLU A 6 17.66 -7.87 -15.00
N ASP A 7 17.94 -9.17 -14.97
CA ASP A 7 17.09 -10.21 -14.37
C ASP A 7 17.39 -10.43 -12.88
N HIS A 8 18.41 -9.76 -12.34
CA HIS A 8 18.73 -9.86 -10.92
C HIS A 8 17.56 -9.36 -10.06
N THR A 9 17.22 -10.11 -9.02
CA THR A 9 16.02 -9.87 -8.19
C THR A 9 15.96 -8.47 -7.60
N LEU A 10 17.11 -7.93 -7.16
CA LEU A 10 17.21 -6.57 -6.65
C LEU A 10 16.92 -5.51 -7.73
N THR A 11 17.39 -5.72 -8.96
CA THR A 11 17.16 -4.81 -10.10
C THR A 11 15.68 -4.78 -10.46
N GLN A 12 15.06 -5.96 -10.56
CA GLN A 12 13.64 -6.10 -10.84
C GLN A 12 12.77 -5.46 -9.75
N LEU A 13 13.10 -5.66 -8.48
CA LEU A 13 12.36 -5.02 -7.39
C LEU A 13 12.48 -3.48 -7.46
N ALA A 14 13.69 -2.95 -7.68
CA ALA A 14 13.91 -1.51 -7.82
C ALA A 14 13.12 -0.93 -9.01
N ASN A 15 13.08 -1.65 -10.14
CA ASN A 15 12.27 -1.29 -11.31
C ASN A 15 10.77 -1.26 -10.97
N ALA A 16 10.25 -2.23 -10.22
CA ALA A 16 8.84 -2.24 -9.81
C ALA A 16 8.46 -1.01 -8.98
N TRP A 17 9.33 -0.59 -8.04
CA TRP A 17 9.10 0.63 -7.26
C TRP A 17 9.18 1.90 -8.11
N LEU A 18 10.12 1.95 -9.07
CA LEU A 18 10.24 3.04 -10.01
C LEU A 18 8.97 3.15 -10.87
N ASP A 19 8.53 2.04 -11.46
CA ASP A 19 7.33 1.97 -12.30
C ASP A 19 6.07 2.36 -11.53
N LEU A 20 5.98 1.99 -10.25
CA LEU A 20 4.91 2.43 -9.37
C LEU A 20 4.88 3.95 -9.20
N ALA A 21 6.05 4.55 -9.03
CA ALA A 21 6.20 6.00 -8.89
C ALA A 21 5.93 6.76 -10.20
N VAL A 22 6.32 6.19 -11.36
CA VAL A 22 6.03 6.77 -12.68
C VAL A 22 4.53 6.76 -12.98
N GLY A 23 3.83 5.68 -12.63
CA GLY A 23 2.39 5.58 -12.85
C GLY A 23 1.97 5.32 -14.29
N GLY A 24 0.68 5.50 -14.57
CA GLY A 24 0.12 5.26 -15.91
C GLY A 24 0.23 3.80 -16.35
N SER A 25 0.71 3.56 -17.57
CA SER A 25 0.88 2.20 -18.10
C SER A 25 1.95 1.38 -17.36
N LYS A 26 2.89 2.04 -16.66
CA LYS A 26 3.96 1.38 -15.90
C LYS A 26 3.47 0.61 -14.68
N ILE A 27 2.30 0.95 -14.14
CA ILE A 27 1.70 0.19 -13.03
C ILE A 27 1.47 -1.28 -13.41
N GLN A 28 1.16 -1.57 -14.67
CA GLN A 28 0.98 -2.95 -15.14
C GLN A 28 2.30 -3.71 -15.20
N GLU A 29 3.40 -3.04 -15.56
CA GLU A 29 4.75 -3.61 -15.54
C GLU A 29 5.17 -3.93 -14.10
N ALA A 30 5.00 -2.98 -13.17
CA ALA A 30 5.24 -3.21 -11.74
C ALA A 30 4.43 -4.38 -11.17
N TYR A 31 3.14 -4.49 -11.56
CA TYR A 31 2.29 -5.60 -11.13
C TYR A 31 2.84 -6.97 -11.57
N LEU A 32 3.29 -7.08 -12.82
CA LEU A 32 3.85 -8.34 -13.34
C LEU A 32 5.13 -8.73 -12.62
N ILE A 33 6.01 -7.76 -12.34
CA ILE A 33 7.22 -8.01 -11.56
C ILE A 33 6.86 -8.53 -10.16
N PHE A 34 5.92 -7.86 -9.47
CA PHE A 34 5.47 -8.31 -8.16
C PHE A 34 4.73 -9.65 -8.19
N GLN A 35 4.04 -9.98 -9.29
CA GLN A 35 3.42 -11.29 -9.49
C GLN A 35 4.48 -12.40 -9.58
N ASP A 36 5.50 -12.23 -10.42
CA ASP A 36 6.59 -13.18 -10.57
C ASP A 36 7.33 -13.40 -9.24
N PHE A 37 7.50 -12.32 -8.46
CA PHE A 37 8.05 -12.44 -7.12
C PHE A 37 7.10 -13.15 -6.15
N SER A 38 5.78 -12.95 -6.24
CA SER A 38 4.83 -13.61 -5.34
C SER A 38 4.81 -15.13 -5.48
N GLU A 39 5.09 -15.64 -6.68
CA GLU A 39 5.23 -17.08 -6.93
C GLU A 39 6.52 -17.66 -6.33
N LYS A 40 7.59 -16.85 -6.26
CA LYS A 40 8.91 -17.27 -5.77
C LYS A 40 9.14 -16.96 -4.29
N TYR A 41 8.50 -15.91 -3.77
CA TYR A 41 8.69 -15.35 -2.43
C TYR A 41 7.34 -14.85 -1.90
N GLY A 42 6.85 -15.44 -0.80
CA GLY A 42 5.52 -15.15 -0.26
C GLY A 42 5.29 -13.75 0.33
N MET A 43 6.28 -12.83 0.22
CA MET A 43 6.36 -11.56 0.96
C MET A 43 5.99 -10.32 0.13
N VAL A 44 5.36 -10.48 -1.05
CA VAL A 44 5.17 -9.39 -2.04
C VAL A 44 3.70 -9.02 -2.28
N LEU A 45 2.78 -9.52 -1.44
CA LEU A 45 1.35 -9.27 -1.58
C LEU A 45 0.97 -7.78 -1.50
N ASN A 46 1.62 -7.01 -0.63
CA ASN A 46 1.40 -5.57 -0.52
C ASN A 46 1.75 -4.84 -1.83
N GLY A 47 2.86 -5.19 -2.48
CA GLY A 47 3.26 -4.57 -3.77
C GLY A 47 2.23 -4.82 -4.87
N LYS A 48 1.75 -6.06 -5.01
CA LYS A 48 0.67 -6.40 -5.96
C LYS A 48 -0.62 -5.64 -5.65
N ALA A 49 -1.02 -5.60 -4.39
CA ALA A 49 -2.23 -4.92 -3.97
C ALA A 49 -2.18 -3.41 -4.25
N VAL A 50 -1.03 -2.77 -4.01
CA VAL A 50 -0.84 -1.34 -4.33
C VAL A 50 -0.96 -1.12 -5.84
N CYS A 51 -0.36 -1.96 -6.69
CA CYS A 51 -0.58 -1.89 -8.13
C CYS A 51 -2.07 -2.01 -8.51
N CYS A 52 -2.81 -2.95 -7.91
CA CYS A 52 -4.26 -3.08 -8.11
C CYS A 52 -5.03 -1.82 -7.71
N ILE A 53 -4.69 -1.20 -6.56
CA ILE A 53 -5.28 0.07 -6.10
C ILE A 53 -5.04 1.17 -7.14
N HIS A 54 -3.81 1.31 -7.64
CA HIS A 54 -3.47 2.28 -8.68
C HIS A 54 -4.20 2.05 -10.01
N MET A 55 -4.55 0.80 -10.33
CA MET A 55 -5.38 0.45 -11.50
C MET A 55 -6.89 0.58 -11.26
N GLY A 56 -7.33 0.92 -10.04
CA GLY A 56 -8.74 0.95 -9.65
C GLY A 56 -9.37 -0.44 -9.44
N ARG A 57 -8.57 -1.50 -9.35
CA ARG A 57 -9.01 -2.88 -9.10
C ARG A 57 -9.09 -3.15 -7.60
N PHE A 58 -10.01 -2.46 -6.91
CA PHE A 58 -10.07 -2.49 -5.45
C PHE A 58 -10.50 -3.84 -4.86
N ASP A 59 -11.38 -4.60 -5.52
CA ASP A 59 -11.80 -5.92 -5.04
C ASP A 59 -10.64 -6.95 -5.07
N GLU A 60 -9.81 -6.88 -6.11
CA GLU A 60 -8.59 -7.69 -6.23
C GLU A 60 -7.57 -7.29 -5.15
N ALA A 61 -7.37 -5.98 -4.96
CA ALA A 61 -6.49 -5.46 -3.92
C ALA A 61 -6.93 -5.92 -2.52
N GLU A 62 -8.22 -5.83 -2.19
CA GLU A 62 -8.75 -6.26 -0.89
C GLU A 62 -8.47 -7.75 -0.65
N SER A 63 -8.67 -8.60 -1.67
CA SER A 63 -8.41 -10.04 -1.56
C SER A 63 -6.94 -10.33 -1.24
N LEU A 64 -6.01 -9.67 -1.95
CA LEU A 64 -4.57 -9.79 -1.71
C LEU A 64 -4.16 -9.29 -0.32
N LEU A 65 -4.76 -8.18 0.13
CA LEU A 65 -4.46 -7.58 1.42
C LEU A 65 -5.02 -8.41 2.59
N LEU A 66 -6.18 -9.05 2.42
CA LEU A 66 -6.71 -9.97 3.42
C LEU A 66 -5.83 -11.23 3.52
N GLU A 67 -5.29 -11.71 2.40
CA GLU A 67 -4.28 -12.79 2.44
C GLU A 67 -3.02 -12.35 3.19
N ALA A 68 -2.51 -11.14 2.93
CA ALA A 68 -1.37 -10.59 3.65
C ALA A 68 -1.64 -10.44 5.15
N LEU A 69 -2.83 -9.98 5.52
CA LEU A 69 -3.27 -9.82 6.90
C LEU A 69 -3.36 -11.17 7.63
N ASN A 70 -3.76 -12.24 6.94
CA ASN A 70 -3.78 -13.58 7.50
C ASN A 70 -2.37 -14.14 7.75
N LYS A 71 -1.37 -13.66 7.00
CA LYS A 71 0.05 -14.04 7.18
C LYS A 71 0.69 -13.26 8.33
N ASP A 72 0.48 -11.94 8.38
CA ASP A 72 0.87 -11.10 9.50
C ASP A 72 -0.18 -10.03 9.80
N ALA A 73 -0.94 -10.25 10.88
CA ALA A 73 -1.99 -9.34 11.28
C ALA A 73 -1.47 -7.98 11.78
N LYS A 74 -0.18 -7.85 12.09
CA LYS A 74 0.41 -6.62 12.62
C LYS A 74 1.17 -5.82 11.58
N ASP A 75 1.36 -6.33 10.36
CA ASP A 75 2.09 -5.63 9.31
C ASP A 75 1.50 -4.23 9.05
N ALA A 76 2.34 -3.21 9.21
CA ALA A 76 1.90 -1.82 9.11
C ALA A 76 1.42 -1.48 7.69
N GLU A 77 2.15 -1.96 6.68
CA GLU A 77 1.86 -1.67 5.27
C GLU A 77 0.54 -2.31 4.83
N THR A 78 0.29 -3.57 5.22
CA THR A 78 -1.01 -4.22 4.98
C THR A 78 -2.17 -3.47 5.64
N LEU A 79 -2.02 -3.04 6.89
CA LEU A 79 -3.07 -2.28 7.57
C LEU A 79 -3.35 -0.93 6.88
N VAL A 80 -2.31 -0.21 6.47
CA VAL A 80 -2.42 1.06 5.73
C VAL A 80 -3.12 0.86 4.40
N ASN A 81 -2.69 -0.13 3.62
CA ASN A 81 -3.27 -0.43 2.32
C ASN A 81 -4.75 -0.88 2.47
N LEU A 82 -5.10 -1.63 3.52
CA LEU A 82 -6.49 -1.99 3.82
C LEU A 82 -7.34 -0.79 4.18
N VAL A 83 -6.81 0.21 4.90
CA VAL A 83 -7.53 1.45 5.18
C VAL A 83 -7.88 2.16 3.86
N VAL A 84 -6.91 2.34 2.97
CA VAL A 84 -7.11 3.00 1.67
C VAL A 84 -8.10 2.21 0.81
N CYS A 85 -7.90 0.90 0.69
CA CYS A 85 -8.76 0.03 -0.11
C CYS A 85 -10.22 0.02 0.40
N SER A 86 -10.41 -0.06 1.72
CA SER A 86 -11.74 -0.04 2.34
C SER A 86 -12.47 1.28 2.06
N LEU A 87 -11.77 2.41 2.11
CA LEU A 87 -12.36 3.72 1.80
C LEU A 87 -12.84 3.78 0.35
N HIS A 88 -12.06 3.29 -0.61
CA HIS A 88 -12.48 3.22 -2.03
C HIS A 88 -13.68 2.29 -2.25
N LEU A 89 -13.76 1.20 -1.51
CA LEU A 89 -14.89 0.26 -1.53
C LEU A 89 -16.10 0.75 -0.72
N SER A 90 -16.04 1.94 -0.12
CA SER A 90 -17.08 2.46 0.80
C SER A 90 -17.39 1.51 1.97
N LYS A 91 -16.37 0.78 2.45
CA LYS A 91 -16.44 -0.12 3.60
C LYS A 91 -15.83 0.54 4.86
N PRO A 92 -16.24 0.13 6.07
CA PRO A 92 -15.65 0.64 7.30
C PRO A 92 -14.14 0.31 7.41
N SER A 93 -13.30 1.34 7.47
CA SER A 93 -11.83 1.21 7.61
C SER A 93 -11.33 1.37 9.05
N THR A 94 -12.22 1.75 9.98
CA THR A 94 -11.89 2.12 11.37
C THR A 94 -11.19 1.01 12.14
N ARG A 95 -11.55 -0.25 11.89
CA ARG A 95 -10.89 -1.42 12.50
C ARG A 95 -9.38 -1.43 12.21
N PHE A 96 -9.00 -1.32 10.94
CA PHE A 96 -7.60 -1.39 10.51
C PHE A 96 -6.82 -0.16 10.98
N LEU A 97 -7.44 1.02 10.93
CA LEU A 97 -6.84 2.25 11.43
C LEU A 97 -6.56 2.19 12.93
N ASN A 98 -7.51 1.69 13.73
CA ASN A 98 -7.33 1.52 15.18
C ASN A 98 -6.23 0.51 15.48
N GLN A 99 -6.19 -0.60 14.75
CA GLN A 99 -5.13 -1.59 14.88
C GLN A 99 -3.76 -1.00 14.56
N LEU A 100 -3.64 -0.20 13.50
CA LEU A 100 -2.40 0.51 13.13
C LEU A 100 -1.97 1.50 14.21
N LYS A 101 -2.90 2.28 14.77
CA LYS A 101 -2.61 3.22 15.87
C LYS A 101 -2.07 2.51 17.12
N LEU A 102 -2.53 1.29 17.39
CA LEU A 102 -2.07 0.48 18.52
C LEU A 102 -0.73 -0.22 18.26
N SER A 103 -0.52 -0.77 17.06
CA SER A 103 0.69 -1.53 16.75
C SER A 103 1.86 -0.66 16.29
N HIS A 104 1.59 0.39 15.53
CA HIS A 104 2.58 1.27 14.91
C HIS A 104 2.17 2.75 15.03
N PRO A 105 2.14 3.31 16.26
CA PRO A 105 1.75 4.70 16.50
C PRO A 105 2.63 5.71 15.76
N ASP A 106 3.90 5.36 15.52
CA ASP A 106 4.86 6.22 14.83
C ASP A 106 4.77 6.19 13.30
N HIS A 107 3.94 5.33 12.74
CA HIS A 107 3.73 5.24 11.30
C HIS A 107 3.23 6.58 10.72
N MET A 108 3.58 6.85 9.46
CA MET A 108 3.27 8.13 8.79
C MET A 108 1.77 8.41 8.73
N LEU A 109 0.94 7.40 8.48
CA LEU A 109 -0.51 7.57 8.29
C LEU A 109 -1.23 8.15 9.54
N PRO A 110 -1.10 7.57 10.76
CA PRO A 110 -1.68 8.18 11.97
C PRO A 110 -1.27 9.63 12.20
N LYS A 111 0.02 9.96 12.00
CA LYS A 111 0.54 11.33 12.15
C LYS A 111 -0.08 12.29 11.14
N ARG A 112 -0.19 11.89 9.88
CA ARG A 112 -0.84 12.69 8.82
C ARG A 112 -2.33 12.89 9.09
N LEU A 113 -3.01 11.87 9.61
CA LEU A 113 -4.42 11.98 9.97
C LEU A 113 -4.64 13.01 11.08
N ALA A 114 -3.88 12.91 12.18
CA ALA A 114 -3.97 13.87 13.29
C ALA A 114 -3.66 15.31 12.84
N ALA A 115 -2.66 15.49 11.97
CA ALA A 115 -2.35 16.81 11.40
C ALA A 115 -3.48 17.33 10.49
N ALA A 116 -4.14 16.45 9.72
CA ALA A 116 -5.28 16.82 8.90
C ALA A 116 -6.50 17.22 9.74
N GLU A 117 -6.76 16.49 10.84
CA GLU A 117 -7.80 16.82 11.82
C GLU A 117 -7.55 18.21 12.45
N ASP A 118 -6.35 18.48 12.97
CA ASP A 118 -5.99 19.79 13.53
C ASP A 118 -6.14 20.93 12.50
N ASN A 119 -5.66 20.71 11.28
CA ASN A 119 -5.79 21.70 10.21
C ASN A 119 -7.26 22.00 9.88
N PHE A 120 -8.12 20.97 9.90
CA PHE A 120 -9.55 21.12 9.65
C PHE A 120 -10.22 21.92 10.77
N ASP A 121 -9.94 21.60 12.03
CA ASP A 121 -10.49 22.31 13.19
C ASP A 121 -10.10 23.79 13.19
N ARG A 122 -8.82 24.09 12.88
CA ARG A 122 -8.36 25.48 12.73
C ARG A 122 -9.06 26.21 11.58
N ALA A 123 -9.31 25.54 10.47
CA ALA A 123 -10.02 26.14 9.34
C ALA A 123 -11.47 26.47 9.70
N VAL A 124 -12.17 25.59 10.42
CA VAL A 124 -13.53 25.84 10.92
C VAL A 124 -13.56 27.06 11.86
N GLN A 125 -12.60 27.16 12.78
CA GLN A 125 -12.48 28.31 13.68
C GLN A 125 -12.24 29.62 12.94
N SER A 126 -11.57 29.60 11.79
CA SER A 126 -11.31 30.82 11.00
C SER A 126 -12.54 31.36 10.25
N ILE A 127 -13.58 30.52 10.08
CA ILE A 127 -14.82 30.86 9.37
C ILE A 127 -15.94 31.25 10.35
N THR A 128 -15.77 30.94 11.64
CA THR A 128 -16.74 31.25 12.72
C THR A 128 -16.35 32.53 13.44
#